data_AF-A0A3D0XC96-F1
#
_entry.id   AF-A0A3D0XC96-F1
#
_cell.length_a   1.000
_cell.length_b   1.000
_cell.length_c   1.000
_cell.angle_alpha   90.00
_cell.angle_beta   90.00
_cell.angle_gamma   90.00
#
_symmetry.space_group_name_H-M   'P 1'
#
loop_
_entity.id
_entity.type
_entity.pdbx_description
1 polymer ?
#
loop_
_entity_poly.entity_id
_entity_poly.type
_entity_poly.pdbx_seq_one_letter_code
_entity_poly.pdbx_strand_id
1 'polypeptide(L)'
;MSKRLEYYYDNLKKLKIGLDEPFKFNCTMCGKCCINREDILLNPKDLFNIAKVLKLQPIDVVEKYCDTYIGESSRFPIVRLKPQGNLRRCPLLKDKKCMVHSSKPTVCAMFPIGRVIPVEGDSKIDLSSPWDYSKIQYIFDPPHCGDDSVTHTVREWFTSFGIDIEDEFYIKWNMVLGNFSKICRKAEKNFTMPKTT
;
A
#
# COMPACT_ATOMS: atom_id res chain seq x y z
N MET A 1 -17.76 1.46 -1.49
CA MET A 1 -16.32 1.82 -1.38
C MET A 1 -16.14 2.54 -0.04
N SER A 2 -14.94 2.61 0.55
CA SER A 2 -14.77 3.38 1.79
C SER A 2 -14.74 4.88 1.46
N LYS A 3 -15.28 5.75 2.34
CA LYS A 3 -15.27 7.21 2.16
C LYS A 3 -13.88 7.79 1.85
N ARG A 4 -12.82 7.16 2.38
CA ARG A 4 -11.42 7.53 2.14
C ARG A 4 -10.96 7.19 0.72
N LEU A 5 -11.35 6.03 0.20
CA LEU A 5 -11.03 5.64 -1.18
C LEU A 5 -11.78 6.52 -2.19
N GLU A 6 -13.04 6.86 -1.90
CA GLU A 6 -13.83 7.84 -2.67
C GLU A 6 -13.13 9.20 -2.74
N TYR A 7 -12.66 9.72 -1.62
CA TYR A 7 -11.89 10.97 -1.59
C TYR A 7 -10.66 10.94 -2.52
N TYR A 8 -9.84 9.89 -2.48
CA TYR A 8 -8.66 9.81 -3.35
C TYR A 8 -9.03 9.66 -4.81
N TYR A 9 -10.07 8.90 -5.13
CA TYR A 9 -10.54 8.75 -6.50
C TYR A 9 -10.99 10.09 -7.08
N ASP A 10 -11.78 10.85 -6.33
CA ASP A 10 -12.33 12.14 -6.76
C ASP A 10 -11.26 13.26 -6.82
N ASN A 11 -10.19 13.14 -6.03
CA ASN A 11 -9.15 14.17 -5.92
C ASN A 11 -7.81 13.77 -6.55
N LEU A 12 -7.73 12.64 -7.26
CA LEU A 12 -6.46 12.10 -7.76
C LEU A 12 -5.65 13.13 -8.58
N LYS A 13 -6.34 13.89 -9.45
CA LYS A 13 -5.71 14.93 -10.26
C LYS A 13 -5.11 16.07 -9.43
N LYS A 14 -5.75 16.44 -8.32
CA LYS A 14 -5.31 17.54 -7.44
C LYS A 14 -4.17 17.12 -6.51
N LEU A 15 -4.15 15.84 -6.14
CA LEU A 15 -3.13 15.29 -5.24
C LEU A 15 -1.86 14.87 -6.00
N LYS A 16 -1.90 14.82 -7.34
CA LYS A 16 -0.77 14.40 -8.17
C LYS A 16 0.44 15.30 -7.92
N ILE A 17 1.60 14.66 -7.75
CA ILE A 17 2.90 15.32 -7.58
C ILE A 17 3.92 14.74 -8.57
N GLY A 18 4.76 15.58 -9.15
CA GLY A 18 5.88 15.16 -10.01
C GLY A 18 7.01 14.49 -9.23
N LEU A 19 7.84 13.70 -9.92
CA LEU A 19 8.97 13.02 -9.29
C LEU A 19 9.99 13.97 -8.65
N ASP A 20 10.19 15.11 -9.31
CA ASP A 20 11.17 16.14 -8.95
C ASP A 20 10.48 17.42 -8.45
N GLU A 21 9.16 17.36 -8.19
CA GLU A 21 8.40 18.45 -7.59
C GLU A 21 8.63 18.47 -6.07
N PRO A 22 8.89 19.65 -5.47
CA PRO A 22 9.22 19.75 -4.05
C PRO A 22 7.99 19.60 -3.16
N PHE A 23 8.13 18.89 -2.05
CA PHE A 23 7.19 18.87 -0.93
C PHE A 23 7.94 19.00 0.40
N LYS A 24 7.26 19.51 1.43
CA LYS A 24 7.83 19.64 2.78
C LYS A 24 7.30 18.56 3.69
N PHE A 25 8.21 17.81 4.31
CA PHE A 25 7.88 16.81 5.32
C PHE A 25 9.12 16.33 6.04
N ASN A 26 9.03 16.15 7.35
CA ASN A 26 10.01 15.44 8.15
C ASN A 26 9.31 14.54 9.18
N CYS A 27 9.74 13.28 9.24
CA CYS A 27 9.19 12.32 10.18
C CYS A 27 9.82 12.50 11.58
N THR A 28 9.07 13.09 12.51
CA THR A 28 9.49 13.26 13.92
C THR A 28 9.38 11.99 14.77
N MET A 29 9.14 10.83 14.14
CA MET A 29 8.93 9.53 14.81
C MET A 29 7.83 9.58 15.89
N CYS A 30 6.82 10.44 15.72
CA CYS A 30 5.80 10.69 16.74
C CYS A 30 4.75 9.58 16.91
N GLY A 31 4.69 8.60 16.01
CA GLY A 31 3.72 7.49 16.04
C GLY A 31 2.29 7.87 15.67
N LYS A 32 2.00 9.14 15.36
CA LYS A 32 0.64 9.61 15.02
C LYS A 32 0.11 9.04 13.69
N CYS A 33 0.98 8.66 12.75
CA CYS A 33 0.58 7.94 11.53
C CYS A 33 0.22 6.47 11.78
N CYS A 34 0.47 5.96 12.99
CA CYS A 34 0.23 4.58 13.40
C CYS A 34 -1.04 4.39 14.24
N ILE A 35 -1.91 5.40 14.33
CA ILE A 35 -3.20 5.33 15.03
C ILE A 35 -4.32 5.70 14.07
N ASN A 36 -5.55 5.22 14.33
CA ASN A 36 -6.71 5.47 13.48
C ASN A 36 -6.48 5.13 11.99
N ARG A 37 -5.71 4.07 11.71
CA ARG A 37 -5.33 3.66 10.36
C ARG A 37 -5.61 2.19 10.13
N GLU A 38 -6.26 1.85 9.02
CA GLU A 38 -6.73 0.50 8.70
C GLU A 38 -6.40 0.03 7.27
N ASP A 39 -5.68 0.88 6.53
CA ASP A 39 -5.42 0.76 5.09
C ASP A 39 -3.97 0.35 4.79
N ILE A 40 -3.26 -0.24 5.77
CA ILE A 40 -1.91 -0.79 5.55
C ILE A 40 -2.02 -2.20 4.99
N LEU A 41 -2.13 -2.29 3.66
CA LEU A 41 -2.04 -3.55 2.93
C LEU A 41 -0.57 -3.95 2.81
N LEU A 42 -0.27 -5.23 3.06
CA LEU A 42 1.07 -5.79 2.91
C LEU A 42 1.18 -6.48 1.55
N ASN A 43 2.20 -6.11 0.78
CA ASN A 43 2.64 -6.95 -0.34
C ASN A 43 3.55 -8.08 0.19
N PRO A 44 3.88 -9.09 -0.63
CA PRO A 44 4.76 -10.18 -0.20
C PRO A 44 6.13 -9.71 0.31
N LYS A 45 6.76 -8.73 -0.36
CA LYS A 45 8.06 -8.15 0.05
C LYS A 45 7.97 -7.52 1.44
N ASP A 46 6.89 -6.79 1.75
CA ASP A 46 6.64 -6.23 3.08
C ASP A 46 6.54 -7.34 4.14
N LEU A 47 5.77 -8.39 3.85
CA LEU A 47 5.57 -9.50 4.78
C LEU A 47 6.89 -10.24 5.09
N PHE A 48 7.68 -10.56 4.07
CA PHE A 48 8.99 -11.20 4.24
C PHE A 48 9.97 -10.31 5.02
N ASN A 49 9.99 -9.01 4.75
CA ASN A 49 10.86 -8.07 5.46
C ASN A 49 10.47 -7.91 6.93
N ILE A 50 9.18 -7.78 7.23
CA ILE A 50 8.67 -7.74 8.61
C ILE A 50 9.03 -9.03 9.34
N ALA A 51 8.78 -10.18 8.73
CA ALA A 51 9.11 -11.50 9.30
C ALA A 51 10.60 -11.61 9.64
N LYS A 52 11.47 -11.18 8.72
CA LYS A 52 12.93 -11.15 8.95
C LYS A 52 13.33 -10.30 10.15
N VAL A 53 12.79 -9.08 10.27
CA VAL A 53 13.12 -8.18 11.39
C VAL A 53 12.63 -8.74 12.73
N LEU A 54 11.43 -9.31 12.75
CA LEU A 54 10.83 -9.88 13.97
C LEU A 54 11.37 -11.27 14.32
N LYS A 55 12.20 -11.87 13.45
CA LYS A 55 12.70 -13.25 13.56
C LYS A 55 11.55 -14.26 13.66
N LEU A 56 10.55 -14.09 12.80
CA LEU A 56 9.36 -14.93 12.69
C LEU A 56 9.24 -15.53 11.29
N GLN A 57 8.42 -16.55 11.12
CA GLN A 57 7.99 -16.97 9.79
C GLN A 57 6.93 -15.99 9.25
N PRO A 58 6.80 -15.82 7.92
CA PRO A 58 5.74 -15.01 7.32
C PRO A 58 4.34 -15.35 7.83
N ILE A 59 4.04 -16.63 8.03
CA ILE A 59 2.74 -17.08 8.56
C ILE A 59 2.49 -16.58 9.99
N ASP A 60 3.51 -16.62 10.86
CA ASP A 60 3.39 -16.10 12.23
C ASP A 60 3.11 -14.59 12.23
N VAL A 61 3.65 -13.86 11.25
CA VAL A 61 3.38 -12.42 11.11
C VAL A 61 1.94 -12.17 10.72
N VAL A 62 1.40 -12.98 9.80
CA VAL A 62 -0.01 -12.89 9.40
C VAL A 62 -0.91 -13.18 10.61
N GLU A 63 -0.66 -14.26 11.34
CA GLU A 63 -1.48 -14.67 12.48
C GLU A 63 -1.43 -13.66 13.65
N LYS A 64 -0.25 -13.10 13.95
CA LYS A 64 -0.07 -12.20 15.10
C LYS A 64 -0.44 -10.75 14.82
N TYR A 65 -0.17 -10.25 13.62
CA TYR A 65 -0.19 -8.81 13.33
C TYR A 65 -1.14 -8.43 12.19
N CYS A 66 -1.80 -9.38 11.53
CA CYS A 66 -2.61 -9.09 10.35
C CYS A 66 -4.06 -9.57 10.47
N ASP A 67 -4.91 -8.97 9.65
CA ASP A 67 -6.22 -9.51 9.28
C ASP A 67 -6.18 -9.89 7.79
N THR A 68 -6.96 -10.90 7.42
CA THR A 68 -7.10 -11.34 6.03
C THR A 68 -8.55 -11.31 5.58
N TYR A 69 -8.79 -10.90 4.34
CA TYR A 69 -10.13 -10.90 3.73
C TYR A 69 -10.03 -10.95 2.21
N ILE A 70 -11.10 -11.37 1.54
CA ILE A 70 -11.18 -11.28 0.08
C ILE A 70 -11.53 -9.84 -0.31
N GLY A 71 -10.68 -9.20 -1.11
CA GLY A 71 -10.93 -7.85 -1.58
C GLY A 71 -12.14 -7.82 -2.50
N GLU A 72 -13.19 -7.08 -2.13
CA GLU A 72 -14.44 -7.01 -2.90
C GLU A 72 -14.21 -6.62 -4.36
N SER A 73 -13.35 -5.64 -4.63
CA SER A 73 -13.00 -5.20 -5.99
C SER A 73 -11.95 -6.09 -6.65
N SER A 74 -10.88 -6.46 -5.95
CA SER A 74 -9.77 -7.21 -6.55
C SER A 74 -10.06 -8.71 -6.72
N ARG A 75 -10.98 -9.28 -5.93
CA ARG A 75 -11.18 -10.72 -5.70
C ARG A 75 -9.97 -11.41 -5.07
N PHE A 76 -8.94 -10.62 -4.73
CA PHE A 76 -7.65 -11.13 -4.26
C PHE A 76 -7.67 -11.33 -2.74
N PRO A 77 -7.02 -12.36 -2.19
CA PRO A 77 -6.79 -12.49 -0.76
C PRO A 77 -5.88 -11.36 -0.26
N ILE A 78 -6.45 -10.44 0.52
CA ILE A 78 -5.75 -9.28 1.07
C ILE A 78 -5.20 -9.63 2.45
N VAL A 79 -3.94 -9.28 2.68
CA VAL A 79 -3.30 -9.25 4.00
C VAL A 79 -3.11 -7.79 4.39
N ARG A 80 -3.63 -7.37 5.55
CA ARG A 80 -3.42 -6.02 6.08
C ARG A 80 -3.01 -6.07 7.54
N LEU A 81 -2.30 -5.05 8.02
CA LEU A 81 -2.04 -4.93 9.46
C LEU A 81 -3.35 -4.78 10.23
N LYS A 82 -3.49 -5.54 11.32
CA LYS A 82 -4.66 -5.59 12.20
C LYS A 82 -4.62 -4.47 13.23
N PRO A 83 -5.44 -3.43 13.13
CA PRO A 83 -5.46 -2.35 14.11
C PRO A 83 -5.95 -2.86 15.47
N GLN A 84 -5.33 -2.42 16.56
CA GLN A 84 -5.58 -2.91 17.92
C GLN A 84 -6.21 -1.85 18.83
N GLY A 85 -7.18 -2.28 19.64
CA GLY A 85 -7.86 -1.47 20.65
C GLY A 85 -8.68 -0.32 20.09
N ASN A 86 -9.23 0.50 20.99
CA ASN A 86 -10.18 1.59 20.64
C ASN A 86 -9.54 2.69 19.77
N LEU A 87 -8.22 2.92 19.91
CA LEU A 87 -7.48 3.89 19.08
C LEU A 87 -6.98 3.30 17.76
N ARG A 88 -7.34 2.05 17.45
CA ARG A 88 -6.99 1.37 16.21
C ARG A 88 -5.49 1.49 15.91
N ARG A 89 -4.67 1.17 16.92
CA ARG A 89 -3.22 1.33 16.83
C ARG A 89 -2.64 0.26 15.91
N CYS A 90 -1.64 0.63 15.12
CA CYS A 90 -0.84 -0.31 14.35
C CYS A 90 -0.25 -1.37 15.31
N PRO A 91 -0.36 -2.66 14.97
CA PRO A 91 0.10 -3.74 15.86
C PRO A 91 1.63 -3.83 15.93
N LEU A 92 2.34 -3.09 15.08
CA LEU A 92 3.80 -2.94 15.08
C LEU A 92 4.27 -1.69 15.84
N LEU A 93 3.36 -0.90 16.43
CA LEU A 93 3.67 0.27 17.24
C LEU A 93 3.94 -0.15 18.69
N LYS A 94 5.17 0.05 19.16
CA LYS A 94 5.59 -0.22 20.55
C LYS A 94 6.33 0.99 21.09
N ASP A 95 5.97 1.44 22.30
CA ASP A 95 6.61 2.57 22.97
C ASP A 95 6.68 3.84 22.09
N LYS A 96 5.60 4.11 21.34
CA LYS A 96 5.46 5.19 20.34
C LYS A 96 6.38 5.08 19.11
N LYS A 97 7.13 3.99 18.95
CA LYS A 97 8.02 3.74 17.81
C LYS A 97 7.58 2.49 17.03
N CYS A 98 7.81 2.50 15.72
CA CYS A 98 7.57 1.33 14.90
C CYS A 98 8.66 0.28 15.17
N MET A 99 8.28 -0.93 15.59
CA MET A 99 9.21 -2.02 15.89
C MET A 99 10.03 -2.46 14.67
N VAL A 100 9.47 -2.24 13.47
CA VAL A 100 10.10 -2.57 12.20
C VAL A 100 10.49 -1.31 11.42
N HIS A 101 10.82 -0.19 12.09
CA HIS A 101 11.07 1.09 11.41
C HIS A 101 12.10 0.99 10.27
N SER A 102 13.16 0.19 10.44
CA SER A 102 14.19 -0.09 9.43
C SER A 102 13.70 -0.90 8.21
N SER A 103 12.54 -1.54 8.31
CA SER A 103 11.92 -2.32 7.24
C SER A 103 10.40 -2.16 7.27
N LYS A 104 9.95 -0.92 7.50
CA LYS A 104 8.52 -0.60 7.57
C LYS A 104 7.87 -0.95 6.22
N PRO A 105 6.58 -1.32 6.21
CA PRO A 105 5.86 -1.61 4.97
C PRO A 105 6.05 -0.48 3.95
N THR A 106 6.09 -0.82 2.66
CA THR A 106 6.30 0.12 1.56
C THR A 106 5.35 1.32 1.66
N VAL A 107 4.06 1.07 1.96
CA VAL A 107 3.04 2.12 2.16
C VAL A 107 3.37 3.06 3.34
N CYS A 108 4.00 2.56 4.39
CA CYS A 108 4.46 3.36 5.53
C CYS A 108 5.77 4.10 5.24
N ALA A 109 6.62 3.55 4.38
CA ALA A 109 7.86 4.19 3.95
C ALA A 109 7.57 5.39 3.03
N MET A 110 6.61 5.24 2.12
CA MET A 110 6.27 6.29 1.16
C MET A 110 5.55 7.49 1.79
N PHE A 111 4.78 7.30 2.88
CA PHE A 111 4.05 8.41 3.54
C PHE A 111 4.93 9.66 3.73
N PRO A 112 4.49 10.87 3.31
CA PRO A 112 3.12 11.24 2.87
C PRO A 112 2.80 11.00 1.39
N ILE A 113 3.72 10.39 0.65
CA ILE A 113 3.53 10.08 -0.76
C ILE A 113 2.76 8.76 -0.91
N GLY A 114 1.77 8.77 -1.79
CA GLY A 114 1.12 7.57 -2.33
C GLY A 114 1.64 7.27 -3.73
N ARG A 115 1.55 6.00 -4.13
CA ARG A 115 1.90 5.52 -5.47
C ARG A 115 0.72 4.74 -6.03
N VAL A 116 0.28 5.09 -7.23
CA VAL A 116 -0.88 4.50 -7.90
C VAL A 116 -0.57 4.15 -9.34
N ILE A 117 -1.27 3.15 -9.87
CA ILE A 117 -1.38 2.91 -11.30
C ILE A 117 -2.84 3.22 -11.65
N PRO A 118 -3.13 4.33 -12.34
CA PRO A 118 -4.50 4.67 -12.71
C PRO A 118 -5.02 3.61 -13.70
N VAL A 119 -6.30 3.28 -13.55
CA VAL A 119 -7.00 2.38 -14.47
C VAL A 119 -8.09 3.22 -15.13
N GLU A 120 -8.02 3.35 -16.45
CA GLU A 120 -9.05 4.07 -17.22
C GLU A 120 -10.15 3.11 -17.68
N GLY A 121 -11.41 3.51 -17.51
CA GLY A 121 -12.59 2.81 -18.04
C GLY A 121 -12.85 1.40 -17.47
N ASP A 122 -13.44 0.53 -18.30
CA ASP A 122 -13.92 -0.84 -17.97
C ASP A 122 -12.79 -1.87 -17.71
N SER A 123 -11.81 -1.52 -16.89
CA SER A 123 -10.85 -2.47 -16.31
C SER A 123 -9.89 -3.11 -17.31
N LYS A 124 -9.04 -2.30 -17.95
CA LYS A 124 -7.78 -2.81 -18.49
C LYS A 124 -6.63 -2.01 -17.89
N ILE A 125 -6.06 -2.52 -16.79
CA ILE A 125 -4.65 -2.25 -16.56
C ILE A 125 -3.93 -2.91 -17.74
N ASP A 126 -3.53 -2.10 -18.71
CA ASP A 126 -2.66 -2.52 -19.79
C ASP A 126 -1.26 -2.70 -19.20
N LEU A 127 -1.04 -3.88 -18.64
CA LEU A 127 0.27 -4.33 -18.18
C LEU A 127 0.87 -5.31 -19.19
N SER A 128 0.54 -5.15 -20.47
CA SER A 128 1.14 -5.96 -21.54
C SER A 128 2.66 -5.76 -21.60
N SER A 129 3.15 -4.59 -21.20
CA SER A 129 4.57 -4.32 -20.98
C SER A 129 4.89 -4.26 -19.47
N PRO A 130 5.66 -5.22 -18.92
CA PRO A 130 6.13 -5.19 -17.53
C PRO A 130 7.14 -4.07 -17.25
N TRP A 131 7.50 -3.27 -18.26
CA TRP A 131 8.54 -2.23 -18.19
C TRP A 131 7.99 -0.81 -18.41
N ASP A 132 6.67 -0.64 -18.47
CA ASP A 132 6.05 0.67 -18.68
C ASP A 132 5.85 1.41 -17.34
N TYR A 133 6.96 1.94 -16.81
CA TYR A 133 6.98 2.72 -15.57
C TYR A 133 6.28 4.07 -15.70
N SER A 134 6.00 4.53 -16.93
CA SER A 134 5.30 5.80 -17.19
C SER A 134 3.86 5.79 -16.65
N LYS A 135 3.31 4.60 -16.40
CA LYS A 135 1.99 4.38 -15.80
C LYS A 135 1.96 4.61 -14.29
N ILE A 136 3.11 4.71 -13.62
CA ILE A 136 3.17 4.99 -12.19
C ILE A 136 2.92 6.48 -11.98
N GLN A 137 1.92 6.80 -11.15
CA GLN A 137 1.67 8.15 -10.67
C GLN A 137 1.90 8.24 -9.16
N TYR A 138 2.30 9.42 -8.72
CA TYR A 138 2.53 9.74 -7.31
C TYR A 138 1.52 10.77 -6.87
N ILE A 139 1.07 10.63 -5.62
CA ILE A 139 0.18 11.58 -4.97
C ILE A 139 0.80 12.06 -3.67
N PHE A 140 0.68 13.35 -3.37
CA PHE A 140 1.00 13.90 -2.07
C PHE A 140 -0.30 14.03 -1.27
N ASP A 141 -0.40 13.29 -0.16
CA ASP A 141 -1.51 13.40 0.78
C ASP A 141 -1.05 14.23 1.98
N PRO A 142 -1.55 15.47 2.16
CA PRO A 142 -1.11 16.36 3.22
C PRO A 142 -1.08 15.65 4.59
N PRO A 143 0.09 15.51 5.23
CA PRO A 143 0.23 14.67 6.39
C PRO A 143 -0.42 15.28 7.63
N HIS A 144 -1.03 14.44 8.47
CA HIS A 144 -1.58 14.84 9.77
C HIS A 144 -0.56 14.81 10.93
N CYS A 145 0.71 14.54 10.62
CA CYS A 145 1.80 14.47 11.59
C CYS A 145 3.16 14.73 10.93
N GLY A 146 4.22 14.84 11.74
CA GLY A 146 5.53 15.31 11.26
C GLY A 146 5.59 16.83 11.34
N ASP A 147 6.62 17.40 10.74
CA ASP A 147 6.78 18.84 10.56
C ASP A 147 7.26 19.15 9.13
N ASP A 148 7.40 20.43 8.79
CA ASP A 148 7.74 20.94 7.46
C ASP A 148 9.20 21.43 7.37
N SER A 149 10.07 20.98 8.29
CA SER A 149 11.45 21.46 8.41
C SER A 149 12.38 21.01 7.28
N VAL A 150 12.02 19.96 6.53
CA VAL A 150 12.82 19.41 5.43
C VAL A 150 12.02 19.43 4.14
N THR A 151 12.67 19.83 3.06
CA THR A 151 12.13 19.77 1.69
C THR A 151 12.70 18.55 0.99
N HIS A 152 11.83 17.82 0.29
CA HIS A 152 12.16 16.62 -0.46
C HIS A 152 11.52 16.69 -1.85
N THR A 153 12.08 15.94 -2.78
CA THR A 153 11.38 15.44 -3.97
C THR A 153 10.88 14.01 -3.74
N VAL A 154 9.95 13.53 -4.56
CA VAL A 154 9.49 12.12 -4.48
C VAL A 154 10.68 11.17 -4.70
N ARG A 155 11.56 11.51 -5.64
CA ARG A 155 12.77 10.73 -5.96
C ARG A 155 13.70 10.57 -4.77
N GLU A 156 14.04 11.67 -4.10
CA GLU A 156 14.91 11.65 -2.92
C GLU A 156 14.27 10.89 -1.76
N TRP A 157 12.98 11.14 -1.51
CA TRP A 157 12.25 10.48 -0.43
C TRP A 157 12.21 8.97 -0.62
N PHE A 158 11.87 8.50 -1.81
CA PHE A 158 11.81 7.06 -2.12
C PHE A 158 13.18 6.40 -2.02
N THR A 159 14.22 7.05 -2.57
CA THR A 159 15.61 6.57 -2.49
C THR A 159 16.07 6.43 -1.05
N SER A 160 15.68 7.36 -0.16
CA SER A 160 16.03 7.30 1.28
C SER A 160 15.46 6.08 2.00
N PHE A 161 14.43 5.43 1.45
CA PHE A 161 13.84 4.19 1.95
C PHE A 161 14.17 2.96 1.09
N GLY A 162 15.08 3.08 0.12
CA GLY A 162 15.44 1.98 -0.77
C GLY A 162 14.27 1.53 -1.67
N ILE A 163 13.42 2.47 -2.07
CA ILE A 163 12.35 2.24 -3.04
C ILE A 163 12.78 2.85 -4.36
N ASP A 164 12.92 2.02 -5.39
CA ASP A 164 13.27 2.49 -6.72
C ASP A 164 12.10 3.24 -7.36
N ILE A 165 12.42 4.22 -8.21
CA ILE A 165 11.40 4.86 -9.07
C ILE A 165 10.94 3.87 -10.14
N GLU A 166 11.89 3.17 -10.75
CA GLU A 166 11.67 2.06 -11.68
C GLU A 166 11.50 0.74 -10.91
N ASP A 167 10.48 0.68 -10.06
CA ASP A 167 10.22 -0.46 -9.16
C ASP A 167 9.61 -1.66 -9.92
N GLU A 168 10.47 -2.53 -10.45
CA GLU A 168 10.07 -3.75 -11.17
C GLU A 168 9.17 -4.65 -10.32
N PHE A 169 9.44 -4.76 -9.01
CA PHE A 169 8.61 -5.55 -8.10
C PHE A 169 7.19 -4.99 -8.04
N TYR A 170 7.03 -3.68 -7.92
CA TYR A 170 5.71 -3.04 -7.88
C TYR A 170 4.92 -3.29 -9.16
N ILE A 171 5.54 -3.16 -10.33
CA ILE A 171 4.86 -3.43 -11.61
C ILE A 171 4.44 -4.89 -11.70
N LYS A 172 5.37 -5.84 -11.47
CA LYS A 172 5.06 -7.28 -11.51
C LYS A 172 4.00 -7.67 -10.49
N TRP A 173 4.03 -7.09 -9.29
CA TRP A 173 3.01 -7.35 -8.28
C TRP A 173 1.62 -6.88 -8.73
N ASN A 174 1.52 -5.67 -9.31
CA ASN A 174 0.26 -5.19 -9.86
C ASN A 174 -0.22 -6.02 -11.07
N MET A 175 0.70 -6.60 -11.86
CA MET A 175 0.37 -7.57 -12.92
C MET A 175 -0.30 -8.83 -12.36
N VAL A 176 0.27 -9.39 -11.31
CA VAL A 176 -0.30 -10.56 -10.62
C VAL A 176 -1.70 -10.22 -10.11
N LEU A 177 -1.87 -9.09 -9.41
CA LEU A 177 -3.17 -8.66 -8.90
C LEU A 177 -4.20 -8.48 -10.02
N GLY A 178 -3.83 -7.78 -11.09
CA GLY A 178 -4.72 -7.52 -12.23
C GLY A 178 -5.12 -8.79 -12.98
N ASN A 179 -4.16 -9.69 -13.24
CA ASN A 179 -4.42 -10.94 -13.94
C ASN A 179 -5.25 -11.91 -13.10
N PHE A 180 -4.95 -12.03 -11.80
CA PHE A 180 -5.75 -12.82 -10.87
C PHE A 180 -7.21 -12.34 -10.84
N SER A 181 -7.43 -11.02 -10.71
CA SER A 181 -8.76 -10.43 -10.72
C SER A 181 -9.52 -10.76 -12.01
N LYS A 182 -8.87 -10.65 -13.18
CA LYS A 182 -9.45 -11.00 -14.49
C LYS A 182 -9.87 -12.47 -14.55
N ILE A 183 -9.02 -13.38 -14.07
CA ILE A 183 -9.31 -14.82 -14.03
C ILE A 183 -10.52 -15.10 -13.14
N CYS A 184 -10.55 -14.58 -11.91
CA CYS A 184 -11.68 -14.77 -10.99
C CYS A 184 -12.98 -14.25 -11.59
N ARG A 185 -12.99 -13.04 -12.16
CA ARG A 185 -14.19 -12.46 -12.78
C ARG A 185 -14.67 -13.26 -14.00
N LYS A 186 -13.74 -13.82 -14.79
CA LYS A 186 -14.10 -14.74 -15.87
C LYS A 186 -14.71 -16.02 -15.30
N ALA A 187 -14.16 -16.56 -14.23
CA ALA A 187 -14.69 -17.76 -13.60
C ALA A 187 -16.10 -17.53 -13.01
N GLU A 188 -16.32 -16.43 -12.28
CA GLU A 188 -17.63 -16.06 -11.70
C GLU A 188 -18.77 -16.03 -12.75
N LYS A 189 -18.47 -15.66 -13.99
CA LYS A 189 -19.45 -15.64 -15.09
C LYS A 189 -19.73 -17.01 -15.71
N ASN A 190 -18.78 -17.94 -15.62
CA ASN A 190 -18.82 -19.22 -16.34
C ASN A 190 -19.02 -20.44 -15.42
N PHE A 191 -18.79 -20.29 -14.11
CA PHE A 191 -18.97 -21.33 -13.12
C PHE A 191 -20.11 -20.94 -12.17
N THR A 192 -21.24 -21.62 -12.29
CA THR A 192 -22.23 -21.66 -11.21
C THR A 192 -21.82 -22.74 -10.22
N MET A 193 -21.65 -22.35 -8.94
CA MET A 193 -21.50 -23.34 -7.87
C MET A 193 -22.73 -24.26 -7.90
N PRO A 194 -22.57 -25.59 -7.75
CA PRO A 194 -23.71 -26.46 -7.51
C PRO A 194 -24.49 -25.89 -6.34
N LYS A 195 -25.82 -25.85 -6.43
CA LYS A 195 -26.65 -25.49 -5.28
C LYS A 195 -26.28 -26.46 -4.15
N THR A 196 -25.70 -25.94 -3.08
CA THR A 196 -25.52 -26.70 -1.84
C THR A 196 -26.92 -27.05 -1.34
N THR A 197 -27.30 -28.33 -1.50
CA THR A 197 -28.46 -28.96 -0.84
C THR A 197 -28.30 -28.95 0.66
#